data_AF-A0A944ZUK1-F1
#
_entry.id   AF-A0A944ZUK1-F1
#
_cell.length_a   1.000
_cell.length_b   1.000
_cell.length_c   1.000
_cell.angle_alpha   90.00
_cell.angle_beta   90.00
_cell.angle_gamma   90.00
#
_symmetry.space_group_name_H-M   'P 1'
#
loop_
_entity.id
_entity.type
_entity.pdbx_description
1 polymer ?
#
loop_
_entity_poly.entity_id
_entity_poly.type
_entity_poly.pdbx_seq_one_letter_code
_entity_poly.pdbx_strand_id
1 'polypeptide(L)'
;MITAQYSAKDRKKKLVLTIFLTLGLFFVQTPKTYAADICKEGLKELQDSLGVIQDKGGIWGYLEKSSNLKNDSMIGLQIDGKLQRLVVSFETLCSEGKTPTPKLYNLILNLIGDTRVLFNKDADRQPKEKVLENLQGLNKKIEALLAQLP
;
A
#
# COMPACT_ATOMS: atom_id res chain seq x y z
N MET A 1 6.10 56.65 38.81
CA MET A 1 6.60 55.72 37.78
C MET A 1 6.53 54.27 38.28
N ILE A 2 5.38 53.59 38.24
CA ILE A 2 5.28 52.15 38.61
C ILE A 2 4.32 51.38 37.68
N THR A 3 3.39 52.05 37.01
CA THR A 3 2.32 51.39 36.22
C THR A 3 2.76 50.79 34.89
N ALA A 4 3.86 51.25 34.28
CA ALA A 4 4.29 50.78 32.96
C ALA A 4 5.01 49.41 32.98
N GLN A 5 5.69 49.05 34.08
CA GLN A 5 6.43 47.78 34.17
C GLN A 5 5.54 46.55 34.41
N TYR A 6 4.38 46.72 35.05
CA TYR A 6 3.49 45.61 35.38
C TYR A 6 2.78 45.04 34.14
N SER A 7 2.39 45.92 33.21
CA SER A 7 1.66 45.57 31.97
C SER A 7 2.49 44.72 31.01
N ALA A 8 3.80 45.00 30.88
CA ALA A 8 4.68 44.29 29.97
C ALA A 8 5.00 42.84 30.41
N LYS A 9 5.09 42.61 31.73
CA LYS A 9 5.40 41.28 32.31
C LYS A 9 4.22 40.32 32.16
N ASP A 10 3.00 40.82 32.34
CA ASP A 10 1.75 40.05 32.19
C ASP A 10 1.47 39.70 30.72
N ARG A 11 1.72 40.65 29.80
CA ARG A 11 1.58 40.42 28.35
C ARG A 11 2.55 39.36 27.83
N LYS A 12 3.79 39.31 28.34
CA LYS A 12 4.77 38.24 28.01
C LYS A 12 4.33 36.88 28.55
N LYS A 13 3.79 36.80 29.77
CA LYS A 13 3.27 35.54 30.33
C LYS A 13 2.06 35.02 29.54
N LYS A 14 1.14 35.91 29.16
CA LYS A 14 0.01 35.56 28.29
C LYS A 14 0.48 35.08 26.92
N LEU A 15 1.45 35.75 26.28
CA LEU A 15 2.01 35.34 25.00
C LEU A 15 2.67 33.95 25.06
N VAL A 16 3.47 33.70 26.10
CA VAL A 16 4.12 32.39 26.32
C VAL A 16 3.07 31.29 26.55
N LEU A 17 2.02 31.58 27.32
CA LEU A 17 0.92 30.64 27.56
C LEU A 17 0.15 30.33 26.28
N THR A 18 -0.12 31.34 25.44
CA THR A 18 -0.80 31.14 24.15
C THR A 18 0.06 30.31 23.19
N ILE A 19 1.37 30.58 23.12
CA ILE A 19 2.30 29.79 22.31
C ILE A 19 2.32 28.33 22.78
N PHE A 20 2.42 28.09 24.10
CA PHE A 20 2.38 26.73 24.67
C PHE A 20 1.07 25.99 24.36
N LEU A 21 -0.07 26.67 24.44
CA LEU A 21 -1.39 26.10 24.11
C LEU A 21 -1.51 25.76 22.62
N THR A 22 -1.04 26.65 21.75
CA THR A 22 -1.04 26.38 20.29
C THR A 22 -0.08 25.24 19.93
N LEU A 23 1.12 25.19 20.51
CA LEU A 23 2.08 24.12 20.27
C LEU A 23 1.57 22.78 20.81
N GLY A 24 0.92 22.79 21.98
CA GLY A 24 0.31 21.61 22.58
C GLY A 24 -0.84 21.02 21.76
N LEU A 25 -1.67 21.86 21.11
CA LEU A 25 -2.74 21.36 20.23
C LEU A 25 -2.22 20.68 18.96
N PHE A 26 -1.11 21.15 18.39
CA PHE A 26 -0.49 20.54 17.20
C PHE A 26 0.05 19.12 17.48
N PHE A 27 0.52 18.84 18.70
CA PHE A 27 1.05 17.52 19.07
C PHE A 27 -0.03 16.46 19.37
N VAL A 28 -1.27 16.86 19.62
CA VAL A 28 -2.37 15.92 19.98
C VAL A 28 -3.07 15.35 18.74
N GLN A 29 -2.85 15.90 17.53
CA GLN A 29 -3.63 15.57 16.33
C GLN A 29 -3.13 14.39 15.46
N THR A 30 -2.05 13.70 15.77
CA THR A 30 -1.55 12.62 14.89
C THR A 30 -1.57 11.28 15.62
N PRO A 31 -2.51 10.37 15.29
CA PRO A 31 -2.35 9.45 14.13
C PRO A 31 -3.63 9.15 13.32
N LYS A 32 -4.79 9.70 13.70
CA LYS A 32 -6.10 9.25 13.15
C LYS A 32 -6.38 9.73 11.72
N THR A 33 -5.86 10.89 11.33
CA THR A 33 -6.04 11.43 9.98
C THR A 33 -5.29 10.60 8.93
N TYR A 34 -4.04 10.24 9.21
CA TYR A 34 -3.24 9.34 8.36
C TYR A 34 -3.85 7.94 8.25
N ALA A 35 -4.38 7.42 9.35
CA ALA A 35 -5.07 6.13 9.38
C ALA A 35 -6.31 6.09 8.47
N ALA A 36 -7.15 7.13 8.56
CA ALA A 36 -8.34 7.26 7.73
C ALA A 36 -7.99 7.45 6.24
N ASP A 37 -6.92 8.19 5.96
CA ASP A 37 -6.42 8.42 4.60
C ASP A 37 -5.91 7.12 3.96
N ILE A 38 -5.12 6.33 4.68
CA ILE A 38 -4.59 5.06 4.17
C ILE A 38 -5.70 4.02 3.88
N CYS A 39 -6.72 3.98 4.72
CA CYS A 39 -7.83 3.04 4.56
C CYS A 39 -8.83 3.46 3.50
N LYS A 40 -8.85 4.74 3.10
CA LYS A 40 -9.72 5.26 2.06
C LYS A 40 -8.99 5.35 0.73
N GLU A 41 -8.02 6.26 0.63
CA GLU A 41 -7.29 6.52 -0.60
C GLU A 41 -6.26 5.42 -0.88
N GLY A 42 -5.54 4.95 0.14
CA GLY A 42 -4.58 3.86 -0.02
C GLY A 42 -5.23 2.54 -0.45
N LEU A 43 -6.36 2.16 0.17
CA LEU A 43 -7.12 0.97 -0.25
C LEU A 43 -7.66 1.13 -1.67
N LYS A 44 -8.23 2.30 -2.00
CA LYS A 44 -8.71 2.58 -3.35
C LYS A 44 -7.61 2.43 -4.40
N GLU A 45 -6.42 2.96 -4.13
CA GLU A 45 -5.29 2.84 -5.04
C GLU A 45 -4.82 1.38 -5.23
N LEU A 46 -4.81 0.58 -4.17
CA LEU A 46 -4.50 -0.84 -4.25
C LEU A 46 -5.51 -1.59 -5.13
N GLN A 47 -6.81 -1.32 -4.93
CA GLN A 47 -7.89 -1.90 -5.72
C GLN A 47 -7.81 -1.48 -7.19
N ASP A 48 -7.64 -0.18 -7.46
CA ASP A 48 -7.52 0.35 -8.82
C ASP A 48 -6.27 -0.23 -9.53
N SER A 49 -5.16 -0.34 -8.81
CA SER A 49 -3.91 -0.90 -9.36
C SER A 49 -4.01 -2.38 -9.66
N LEU A 50 -4.70 -3.15 -8.81
CA LEU A 50 -5.01 -4.56 -9.06
C LEU A 50 -6.02 -4.71 -10.21
N GLY A 51 -7.00 -3.82 -10.30
CA GLY A 51 -7.98 -3.76 -11.39
C GLY A 51 -7.31 -3.65 -12.76
N VAL A 52 -6.27 -2.82 -12.91
CA VAL A 52 -5.51 -2.73 -14.17
C VAL A 52 -4.87 -4.07 -14.59
N ILE A 53 -4.45 -4.90 -13.62
CA ILE A 53 -3.92 -6.24 -13.90
C ILE A 53 -5.06 -7.17 -14.33
N GLN A 54 -6.17 -7.13 -13.60
CA GLN A 54 -7.36 -7.97 -13.86
C GLN A 54 -8.01 -7.65 -15.21
N ASP A 55 -8.10 -6.38 -15.59
CA ASP A 55 -8.62 -5.92 -16.89
C ASP A 55 -7.82 -6.48 -18.07
N LYS A 56 -6.55 -6.82 -17.86
CA LYS A 56 -5.68 -7.46 -18.86
C LYS A 56 -5.80 -9.00 -18.88
N GLY A 57 -6.60 -9.56 -17.98
CA GLY A 57 -6.78 -11.00 -17.77
C GLY A 57 -5.90 -11.59 -16.67
N GLY A 58 -5.20 -10.77 -15.88
CA GLY A 58 -4.27 -11.25 -14.86
C GLY A 58 -3.01 -11.91 -15.43
N ILE A 59 -2.18 -12.45 -14.55
CA ILE A 59 -1.02 -13.25 -14.95
C ILE A 59 -1.50 -14.53 -15.64
N TRP A 60 -2.59 -15.14 -15.15
CA TRP A 60 -3.20 -16.29 -15.80
C TRP A 60 -3.50 -16.03 -17.29
N GLY A 61 -4.22 -14.96 -17.60
CA GLY A 61 -4.58 -14.60 -18.96
C GLY A 61 -3.37 -14.24 -19.83
N TYR A 62 -2.31 -13.69 -19.24
CA TYR A 62 -1.05 -13.46 -19.93
C TYR A 62 -0.34 -14.75 -20.32
N LEU A 63 -0.35 -15.77 -19.44
CA LEU A 63 0.23 -17.08 -19.75
C LEU A 63 -0.66 -17.88 -20.72
N GLU A 64 -1.98 -17.81 -20.61
CA GLU A 64 -2.91 -18.49 -21.53
C GLU A 64 -2.79 -18.02 -22.97
N LYS A 65 -2.55 -16.72 -23.19
CA LYS A 65 -2.36 -16.15 -24.53
C LYS A 65 -1.05 -16.59 -25.19
N SER A 66 -0.15 -17.20 -24.43
CA SER A 66 1.17 -17.60 -24.89
C SER A 66 1.21 -19.03 -25.41
N SER A 67 1.82 -19.21 -26.57
CA SER A 67 1.97 -20.53 -27.18
C SER A 67 2.93 -21.45 -26.40
N ASN A 68 3.92 -20.89 -25.70
CA ASN A 68 4.94 -21.65 -24.96
C ASN A 68 4.70 -21.71 -23.44
N LEU A 69 3.82 -20.86 -22.88
CA LEU A 69 3.57 -20.76 -21.43
C LEU A 69 2.17 -21.19 -20.99
N LYS A 70 1.20 -21.41 -21.90
CA LYS A 70 -0.17 -21.78 -21.51
C LYS A 70 -0.27 -23.00 -20.60
N ASN A 71 0.61 -23.98 -20.75
CA ASN A 71 0.60 -25.19 -19.91
C ASN A 71 1.01 -24.91 -18.45
N ASP A 72 1.61 -23.75 -18.20
CA ASP A 72 2.03 -23.29 -16.89
C ASP A 72 1.06 -22.22 -16.32
N SER A 73 -0.04 -21.92 -17.00
CA SER A 73 -0.94 -20.81 -16.65
C SER A 73 -1.51 -20.88 -15.24
N MET A 74 -1.62 -22.09 -14.68
CA MET A 74 -2.09 -22.34 -13.32
C MET A 74 -1.25 -21.58 -12.26
N ILE A 75 0.06 -21.42 -12.47
CA ILE A 75 0.88 -20.61 -11.56
C ILE A 75 0.44 -19.15 -11.56
N GLY A 76 0.04 -18.64 -12.72
CA GLY A 76 -0.50 -17.29 -12.87
C GLY A 76 -1.78 -17.10 -12.08
N LEU A 77 -2.71 -18.07 -12.18
CA LEU A 77 -3.98 -18.01 -11.45
C LEU A 77 -3.76 -18.04 -9.92
N GLN A 78 -2.81 -18.85 -9.45
CA GLN A 78 -2.45 -18.89 -8.03
C GLN A 78 -1.88 -17.55 -7.55
N ILE A 79 -1.02 -16.92 -8.34
CA ILE A 79 -0.45 -15.61 -8.01
C ILE A 79 -1.54 -14.53 -8.01
N ASP A 80 -2.42 -14.53 -9.02
CA ASP A 80 -3.55 -13.59 -9.11
C ASP A 80 -4.45 -13.68 -7.86
N GLY A 81 -4.80 -14.89 -7.43
CA GLY A 81 -5.58 -15.10 -6.21
C GLY A 81 -4.85 -14.65 -4.93
N LYS A 82 -3.54 -14.85 -4.84
CA LYS A 82 -2.74 -14.40 -3.69
C LYS A 82 -2.60 -12.87 -3.64
N LEU A 83 -2.45 -12.21 -4.79
CA LEU A 83 -2.47 -10.74 -4.88
C LEU A 83 -3.82 -10.18 -4.42
N GLN A 84 -4.93 -10.76 -4.89
CA GLN A 84 -6.26 -10.40 -4.41
C GLN A 84 -6.37 -10.55 -2.90
N ARG A 85 -5.86 -11.66 -2.34
CA ARG A 85 -5.88 -11.90 -0.90
C ARG A 85 -5.12 -10.83 -0.11
N LEU A 86 -3.98 -10.34 -0.61
CA LEU A 86 -3.25 -9.23 0.04
C LEU A 86 -4.11 -7.97 0.15
N VAL A 87 -4.78 -7.58 -0.93
CA VAL A 87 -5.65 -6.39 -0.96
C VAL A 87 -6.86 -6.58 -0.05
N VAL A 88 -7.50 -7.75 -0.07
CA VAL A 88 -8.65 -8.08 0.81
C VAL A 88 -8.24 -8.12 2.29
N SER A 89 -7.06 -8.65 2.61
CA SER A 89 -6.54 -8.60 3.99
C SER A 89 -6.30 -7.17 4.43
N PHE A 90 -5.80 -6.29 3.55
CA PHE A 90 -5.65 -4.86 3.84
C PHE A 90 -7.01 -4.18 4.10
N GLU A 91 -8.02 -4.47 3.28
CA GLU A 91 -9.40 -4.01 3.46
C GLU A 91 -10.02 -4.50 4.78
N THR A 92 -9.77 -5.75 5.13
CA THR A 92 -10.26 -6.36 6.38
C THR A 92 -9.67 -5.63 7.58
N LEU A 93 -8.36 -5.38 7.58
CA LEU A 93 -7.68 -4.59 8.62
C LEU A 93 -8.31 -3.20 8.79
N CYS A 94 -8.61 -2.52 7.68
CA CYS A 94 -9.30 -1.23 7.71
C CYS A 94 -10.71 -1.33 8.30
N SER A 95 -11.48 -2.35 7.91
CA SER A 95 -12.85 -2.58 8.37
C SER A 95 -12.92 -2.95 9.85
N GLU A 96 -11.91 -3.65 10.36
CA GLU A 96 -11.78 -4.02 11.78
C GLU A 96 -11.22 -2.89 12.65
N GLY A 97 -10.90 -1.73 12.08
CA GLY A 97 -10.26 -0.61 12.79
C GLY A 97 -8.78 -0.86 13.15
N LYS A 98 -8.19 -1.96 12.67
CA LYS A 98 -6.76 -2.25 12.77
C LYS A 98 -6.03 -1.52 11.64
N THR A 99 -5.79 -0.23 11.80
CA THR A 99 -5.17 0.59 10.76
C THR A 99 -3.89 -0.05 10.19
N PRO A 100 -3.85 -0.36 8.88
CA PRO A 100 -2.65 -0.87 8.23
C PRO A 100 -1.47 0.10 8.31
N THR A 101 -0.26 -0.42 8.38
CA THR A 101 0.94 0.43 8.35
C THR A 101 1.23 0.93 6.93
N PRO A 102 1.83 2.13 6.77
CA PRO A 102 2.32 2.60 5.47
C PRO A 102 3.33 1.65 4.83
N LYS A 103 4.10 0.92 5.65
CA LYS A 103 5.01 -0.11 5.17
C LYS A 103 4.24 -1.25 4.48
N LEU A 104 3.16 -1.73 5.08
CA LEU A 104 2.33 -2.79 4.48
C LEU A 104 1.71 -2.31 3.16
N TYR A 105 1.11 -1.12 3.14
CA TYR A 105 0.56 -0.52 1.91
C TYR A 105 1.61 -0.48 0.79
N ASN A 106 2.81 0.05 1.06
CA ASN A 106 3.88 0.15 0.06
C ASN A 106 4.37 -1.23 -0.40
N LEU A 107 4.42 -2.23 0.48
CA LEU A 107 4.81 -3.59 0.11
C LEU A 107 3.80 -4.20 -0.86
N ILE A 108 2.50 -4.05 -0.62
CA ILE A 108 1.46 -4.54 -1.52
C ILE A 108 1.50 -3.79 -2.86
N LEU A 109 1.58 -2.45 -2.82
CA LEU A 109 1.63 -1.62 -4.02
C LEU A 109 2.83 -1.99 -4.91
N ASN A 110 4.00 -2.21 -4.33
CA ASN A 110 5.20 -2.63 -5.06
C ASN A 110 5.03 -4.02 -5.70
N LEU A 111 4.37 -4.98 -5.04
CA LEU A 111 4.11 -6.30 -5.64
C LEU A 111 3.14 -6.22 -6.82
N ILE A 112 2.13 -5.36 -6.72
CA ILE A 112 1.22 -5.06 -7.84
C ILE A 112 2.02 -4.38 -8.98
N GLY A 113 2.91 -3.45 -8.65
CA GLY A 113 3.82 -2.81 -9.61
C GLY A 113 4.74 -3.80 -10.33
N ASP A 114 5.43 -4.68 -9.59
CA ASP A 114 6.27 -5.76 -10.12
C ASP A 114 5.47 -6.64 -11.10
N THR A 115 4.22 -6.94 -10.75
CA THR A 115 3.31 -7.71 -11.62
C THR A 115 2.98 -6.97 -12.91
N ARG A 116 2.73 -5.66 -12.84
CA ARG A 116 2.44 -4.84 -14.03
C ARG A 116 3.61 -4.81 -15.02
N VAL A 117 4.84 -4.82 -14.52
CA VAL A 117 6.05 -4.85 -15.36
C VAL A 117 6.12 -6.11 -16.22
N LEU A 118 5.57 -7.25 -15.77
CA LEU A 118 5.54 -8.47 -16.57
C LEU A 118 4.75 -8.29 -17.88
N PHE A 119 3.67 -7.51 -17.85
CA PHE A 119 2.84 -7.26 -19.03
C PHE A 119 3.46 -6.27 -20.03
N ASN A 120 4.61 -5.64 -19.72
CA ASN A 120 5.25 -4.71 -20.64
C ASN A 120 5.92 -5.41 -21.84
N LYS A 121 6.04 -6.74 -21.81
CA LYS A 121 6.66 -7.53 -22.87
C LYS A 121 5.76 -8.71 -23.21
N ASP A 122 5.59 -9.00 -24.50
CA ASP A 122 4.88 -10.20 -24.94
C ASP A 122 5.54 -11.46 -24.34
N ALA A 123 4.71 -12.36 -23.83
CA ALA A 123 5.12 -13.63 -23.23
C ALA A 123 5.97 -14.48 -24.20
N ASP A 124 5.51 -14.60 -25.44
CA ASP A 124 6.17 -15.41 -26.48
C ASP A 124 7.51 -14.80 -26.96
N ARG A 125 7.80 -13.53 -26.64
CA ARG A 125 9.08 -12.89 -26.94
C ARG A 125 10.13 -13.11 -25.86
N GLN A 126 9.78 -13.82 -24.80
CA GLN A 126 10.66 -14.07 -23.67
C GLN A 126 11.00 -15.56 -23.57
N PRO A 127 12.24 -15.91 -23.15
CA PRO A 127 12.55 -17.29 -22.78
C PRO A 127 11.58 -17.76 -21.69
N LYS A 128 10.97 -18.93 -21.91
CA LYS A 128 9.97 -19.52 -21.00
C LYS A 128 10.50 -19.58 -19.57
N GLU A 129 11.73 -20.06 -19.41
CA GLU A 129 12.39 -20.26 -18.13
C GLU A 129 12.52 -18.95 -17.35
N LYS A 130 12.82 -17.85 -18.05
CA LYS A 130 12.94 -16.53 -17.46
C LYS A 130 11.61 -15.99 -16.97
N VAL A 131 10.53 -16.23 -17.73
CA VAL A 131 9.18 -15.83 -17.29
C VAL A 131 8.79 -16.61 -16.03
N LEU A 132 9.00 -17.93 -16.03
CA LEU A 132 8.68 -18.78 -14.89
C LEU A 132 9.52 -18.44 -13.65
N GLU A 133 10.82 -18.14 -13.81
CA GLU A 133 11.68 -17.70 -12.72
C GLU A 133 11.16 -16.39 -12.08
N ASN A 134 10.78 -15.41 -12.90
CA ASN A 134 10.21 -14.16 -12.42
C ASN A 134 8.90 -14.40 -11.65
N LEU A 135 8.03 -15.29 -12.15
CA LEU A 135 6.77 -15.64 -11.51
C LEU A 135 6.98 -16.36 -10.18
N GLN A 136 7.95 -17.28 -10.11
CA GLN A 136 8.32 -17.95 -8.87
C GLN A 136 8.88 -16.96 -7.84
N GLY A 137 9.72 -16.01 -8.28
CA GLY A 137 10.23 -14.94 -7.43
C GLY A 137 9.10 -14.08 -6.87
N LEU A 138 8.17 -13.66 -7.73
CA LEU A 138 6.98 -12.90 -7.34
C LEU A 138 6.11 -13.69 -6.34
N ASN A 139 5.83 -14.96 -6.63
CA ASN A 139 5.05 -15.83 -5.77
C ASN A 139 5.65 -15.95 -4.36
N LYS A 140 6.97 -16.13 -4.26
CA LYS A 140 7.69 -16.19 -2.97
C LYS A 140 7.57 -14.88 -2.18
N LYS A 141 7.70 -13.72 -2.83
CA LYS A 141 7.54 -12.43 -2.15
C LYS A 141 6.12 -12.25 -1.61
N ILE A 142 5.11 -12.65 -2.40
CA ILE A 142 3.71 -12.59 -1.99
C ILE A 142 3.43 -13.52 -0.81
N GLU A 143 3.90 -14.77 -0.87
CA GLU A 143 3.76 -15.74 0.22
C GLU A 143 4.42 -15.25 1.51
N ALA A 144 5.63 -14.68 1.42
CA ALA A 144 6.33 -14.11 2.56
C ALA A 144 5.56 -12.94 3.19
N LEU A 145 4.86 -12.14 2.39
CA LEU A 145 4.02 -11.05 2.89
C LEU A 145 2.71 -11.57 3.51
N LEU A 146 2.04 -12.51 2.83
CA LEU A 146 0.81 -13.13 3.34
C LEU A 146 1.03 -13.82 4.69
N ALA A 147 2.19 -14.46 4.89
CA ALA A 147 2.53 -15.11 6.16
C ALA A 147 2.68 -14.13 7.34
N GLN A 148 2.83 -12.83 7.07
CA GLN A 148 2.92 -11.78 8.10
C GLN A 148 1.56 -11.15 8.42
N LEU A 149 0.52 -11.48 7.64
CA LEU A 149 -0.82 -10.95 7.84
C LEU A 149 -1.62 -11.85 8.79
N PRO A 150 -2.49 -11.26 9.62
CA PRO A 150 -3.38 -11.99 10.52
C PRO A 150 -4.43 -12.82 9.76
#